data_AF-A0A4S0JQC2-F1
#
_entry.id   AF-A0A4S0JQC2-F1
#
_cell.length_a   1.000
_cell.length_b   1.000
_cell.length_c   1.000
_cell.angle_alpha   90.00
_cell.angle_beta   90.00
_cell.angle_gamma   90.00
#
_symmetry.space_group_name_H-M   'P 1'
#
loop_
_entity.id
_entity.type
_entity.pdbx_description
1 polymer ?
#
loop_
_entity_poly.entity_id
_entity_poly.type
_entity_poly.pdbx_seq_one_letter_code
_entity_poly.pdbx_strand_id
1 'polypeptide(L)' 'REQLARQVAASQASYDEAVEVERAQEVRYRVGATDLRTWLEAQQTRRDAELSLARARQGQLNNDVTLFKALGGSAGRRGT' A
#
# COMPACT_ATOMS: atom_id res chain seq x y z
N ARG A 1 -1.36 -16.42 3.86
CA ARG A 1 -2.01 -15.29 4.55
C ARG A 1 -0.99 -14.40 5.28
N GLU A 2 -0.11 -14.94 6.12
CA GLU A 2 0.92 -14.15 6.84
C GLU A 2 1.82 -13.32 5.93
N GLN A 3 2.25 -13.85 4.77
CA GLN A 3 3.05 -13.08 3.81
C GLN A 3 2.31 -11.86 3.25
N LEU A 4 1.02 -11.98 2.94
CA LEU A 4 0.19 -10.87 2.45
C LEU A 4 -0.04 -9.83 3.55
N ALA A 5 -0.32 -10.28 4.79
CA ALA A 5 -0.44 -9.39 5.93
C ALA A 5 0.85 -8.60 6.19
N ARG A 6 2.01 -9.25 6.09
CA ARG A 6 3.33 -8.59 6.15
C ARG A 6 3.52 -7.58 5.02
N GLN A 7 3.09 -7.90 3.80
CA GLN A 7 3.19 -6.99 2.66
C GLN A 7 2.32 -5.74 2.83
N VAL A 8 1.09 -5.90 3.36
CA VAL A 8 0.21 -4.78 3.70
C VAL A 8 0.81 -3.93 4.83
N ALA A 9 1.32 -4.54 5.89
CA ALA A 9 1.94 -3.81 7.00
C ALA A 9 3.19 -3.03 6.55
N ALA A 10 4.05 -3.63 5.72
CA ALA A 10 5.24 -2.97 5.19
C ALA A 10 4.87 -1.79 4.27
N SER A 11 3.93 -1.99 3.35
CA SER A 11 3.48 -0.91 2.46
C SER A 11 2.75 0.21 3.21
N GLN A 12 2.05 -0.10 4.31
CA GLN A 12 1.46 0.90 5.19
C GLN A 12 2.54 1.74 5.86
N ALA A 13 3.55 1.10 6.47
CA ALA A 13 4.65 1.81 7.10
C ALA A 13 5.41 2.71 6.10
N SER A 14 5.63 2.24 4.87
CA SER A 14 6.25 3.05 3.82
C SER A 14 5.39 4.25 3.41
N TYR A 15 4.07 4.08 3.35
CA TYR A 15 3.15 5.19 3.06
C TYR A 15 3.17 6.23 4.19
N ASP A 16 3.10 5.78 5.44
CA ASP A 16 3.10 6.67 6.61
C ASP A 16 4.41 7.49 6.68
N GLU A 17 5.56 6.86 6.44
CA GLU A 17 6.84 7.57 6.36
C GLU A 17 6.85 8.60 5.21
N ALA A 18 6.37 8.22 4.02
CA ALA A 18 6.35 9.13 2.88
C ALA A 18 5.44 10.35 3.12
N VAL A 19 4.36 10.21 3.89
CA VAL A 19 3.51 11.33 4.34
C VAL A 19 4.31 12.31 5.21
N GLU A 20 5.06 11.81 6.19
CA GLU A 20 5.85 12.67 7.08
C GLU A 20 7.00 13.35 6.33
N VAL A 21 7.65 12.64 5.41
CA VAL A 21 8.68 13.22 4.54
C VAL A 21 8.11 14.33 3.66
N GLU A 22 6.98 14.11 2.98
CA GLU A 22 6.30 15.13 2.17
C GLU A 22 5.99 16.39 3.00
N ARG A 23 5.44 16.19 4.20
CA ARG A 23 5.09 17.29 5.12
C ARG A 23 6.32 18.09 5.55
N ALA A 24 7.42 17.41 5.87
CA ALA A 24 8.67 18.07 6.24
C ALA A 24 9.26 18.89 5.08
N GLN A 25 9.22 18.36 3.85
CA GLN A 25 9.68 19.09 2.67
C GLN A 25 8.76 20.25 2.30
N GLU A 26 7.45 20.13 2.49
CA GLU A 26 6.50 21.21 2.29
C GLU A 26 6.83 22.41 3.18
N VAL A 27 7.05 22.18 4.47
CA VAL A 27 7.42 23.25 5.42
C VAL A 27 8.72 23.93 4.99
N ARG A 28 9.74 23.15 4.63
CA ARG A 28 11.03 23.67 4.16
C ARG A 28 10.88 24.50 2.89
N TYR A 29 10.06 24.05 1.94
CA TYR A 29 9.83 24.75 0.68
C TYR A 29 9.15 26.11 0.94
N ARG A 30 8.10 26.12 1.78
CA ARG A 30 7.36 27.34 2.13
C ARG A 30 8.21 28.41 2.80
N VAL A 31 9.26 28.02 3.53
CA VAL A 31 10.21 28.96 4.16
C VAL A 31 11.47 29.21 3.31
N GLY A 32 11.53 28.67 2.09
CA GLY A 32 12.67 28.85 1.18
C GLY A 32 13.92 28.04 1.54
N ALA A 33 13.81 27.05 2.44
CA ALA A 33 14.91 26.19 2.87
C ALA A 33 15.16 24.98 1.94
N THR A 34 14.28 24.71 0.98
CA THR A 34 14.48 23.73 -0.10
C THR A 34 13.79 24.21 -1.38
N ASP A 35 14.14 23.61 -2.52
CA ASP A 35 13.56 23.95 -3.81
C ASP A 35 12.21 23.23 -4.07
N LEU A 36 11.45 23.76 -5.03
CA LEU A 36 10.15 23.18 -5.43
C LEU A 36 10.28 21.74 -5.94
N ARG A 37 11.38 21.40 -6.62
CA ARG A 37 11.59 20.06 -7.18
C ARG A 37 11.66 19.02 -6.07
N THR A 38 12.39 19.31 -5.00
CA THR A 38 12.53 18.44 -3.82
C THR A 38 11.18 18.15 -3.17
N TRP A 39 10.30 19.16 -3.05
CA TRP A 39 8.94 18.94 -2.54
C TRP A 39 8.09 18.11 -3.51
N LEU A 40 8.18 18.34 -4.83
CA LEU A 40 7.47 17.55 -5.83
C LEU A 40 7.92 16.08 -5.88
N GLU A 41 9.21 15.81 -5.66
CA GLU A 41 9.76 14.46 -5.55
C GLU A 41 9.25 13.73 -4.30
N ALA A 42 9.16 14.43 -3.16
CA ALA A 42 8.56 13.88 -1.95
C ALA A 42 7.06 13.56 -2.16
N GLN A 43 6.32 14.47 -2.79
CA GLN A 43 4.93 14.22 -3.19
C GLN A 43 4.78 13.02 -4.11
N GLN A 44 5.68 12.86 -5.09
CA GLN A 44 5.66 11.71 -5.99
C GLN A 44 5.92 10.42 -5.23
N THR A 45 6.88 10.42 -4.31
CA THR A 45 7.20 9.28 -3.45
C THR A 45 6.01 8.87 -2.59
N ARG A 46 5.28 9.82 -1.99
CA ARG A 46 4.03 9.52 -1.25
C ARG A 46 2.99 8.86 -2.14
N ARG A 47 2.76 9.41 -3.36
CA ARG A 47 1.79 8.84 -4.32
C ARG A 47 2.17 7.43 -4.75
N ASP A 48 3.45 7.15 -4.96
CA ASP A 48 3.92 5.82 -5.32
C ASP A 48 3.76 4.82 -4.16
N ALA A 49 4.02 5.26 -2.91
CA ALA A 49 3.78 4.46 -1.71
C ALA A 49 2.27 4.17 -1.51
N GLU A 50 1.42 5.15 -1.75
CA GLU A 50 -0.05 5.01 -1.70
C GLU A 50 -0.54 3.96 -2.71
N LEU A 51 -0.04 4.01 -3.94
CA LEU A 51 -0.35 3.04 -4.98
C LEU A 51 0.14 1.63 -4.61
N SER A 52 1.33 1.52 -4.00
CA SER A 52 1.86 0.25 -3.51
C SER A 52 0.98 -0.35 -2.41
N LEU A 53 0.55 0.45 -1.44
CA LEU A 53 -0.37 0.05 -0.39
C LEU A 53 -1.73 -0.42 -0.94
N ALA A 54 -2.29 0.33 -1.90
CA ALA A 54 -3.53 -0.05 -2.57
C ALA A 54 -3.41 -1.43 -3.26
N ARG A 55 -2.31 -1.67 -3.97
CA ARG A 55 -2.02 -2.96 -4.62
C ARG A 55 -1.87 -4.10 -3.61
N ALA A 56 -1.17 -3.87 -2.50
CA ALA A 56 -1.00 -4.87 -1.46
C ALA A 56 -2.35 -5.29 -0.84
N ARG A 57 -3.21 -4.30 -0.53
CA ARG A 57 -4.57 -4.54 -0.01
C ARG A 57 -5.45 -5.27 -1.03
N GLN A 58 -5.38 -4.90 -2.31
CA GLN A 58 -6.09 -5.62 -3.37
C GLN A 58 -5.64 -7.09 -3.46
N GLY A 59 -4.33 -7.36 -3.35
CA GLY A 59 -3.79 -8.72 -3.33
C GLY A 59 -4.33 -9.56 -2.16
N GLN A 60 -4.46 -8.95 -0.98
CA GLN A 60 -5.07 -9.61 0.19
C GLN A 60 -6.53 -9.99 -0.09
N LEU A 61 -7.34 -9.06 -0.59
CA LEU A 61 -8.77 -9.29 -0.89
C LEU A 61 -8.96 -10.38 -1.95
N ASN A 62 -8.15 -10.37 -3.00
CA ASN A 62 -8.21 -11.40 -4.05
C ASN A 62 -7.88 -12.80 -3.50
N ASN A 63 -6.93 -12.89 -2.56
CA ASN A 63 -6.61 -14.17 -1.90
C ASN A 63 -7.78 -14.66 -1.04
N ASP A 64 -8.44 -13.76 -0.31
CA ASP A 64 -9.59 -14.11 0.53
C ASP A 64 -10.77 -14.59 -0.32
N VAL A 65 -11.11 -13.89 -1.41
CA VAL A 65 -12.15 -14.34 -2.36
C VAL A 65 -11.81 -15.72 -2.95
N THR A 66 -10.55 -15.96 -3.30
CA THR A 66 -10.11 -17.26 -3.83
C THR A 66 -10.30 -18.38 -2.81
N LEU A 67 -9.95 -18.14 -1.54
CA LEU A 67 -10.16 -19.11 -0.48
C LEU A 67 -11.64 -19.41 -0.26
N PHE A 68 -12.49 -18.38 -0.21
CA PHE A 68 -13.94 -18.56 -0.08
C PHE A 68 -14.52 -19.40 -1.23
N LYS A 69 -14.09 -19.14 -2.47
CA LYS A 69 -14.49 -19.94 -3.65
C LYS A 69 -14.02 -21.38 -3.56
N ALA A 70 -12.78 -21.63 -3.12
CA ALA A 70 -12.24 -22.99 -2.97
C ALA A 70 -13.01 -23.79 -1.90
N LEU A 71 -13.36 -23.17 -0.77
CA LEU A 71 -14.13 -23.80 0.30
C LEU A 71 -15.58 -24.08 -0.11
N GLY A 72 -16.22 -23.18 -0.88
CA GLY A 72 -17.58 -23.38 -1.40
C GLY A 72 -17.65 -24.37 -2.58
N GLY A 73 -16.63 -24.42 -3.43
CA GLY A 73 -16.59 -25.30 -4.62
C GLY A 73 -16.08 -26.72 -4.34
N SER A 74 -15.25 -26.93 -3.30
CA SER A 74 -14.77 -28.26 -2.91
C SER A 74 -15.81 -29.12 -2.19
N ALA A 75 -16.85 -28.49 -1.61
CA ALA A 75 -18.01 -29.19 -1.05
C ALA A 75 -18.88 -29.87 -2.13
N GLY A 76 -18.87 -29.35 -3.37
CA GLY A 76 -19.64 -29.92 -4.49
C GLY A 76 -18.93 -31.05 -5.26
N ARG A 77 -17.63 -31.29 -5.02
CA ARG A 77 -16.83 -32.30 -5.73
C ARG A 77 -16.51 -33.55 -4.88
N ARG A 78 -17.29 -33.82 -3.84
CA ARG A 78 -17.30 -35.11 -3.12
C ARG A 78 -18.74 -35.59 -2.98
N GLY A 79 -19.24 -36.17 -4.06
CA GLY A 79 -20.61 -36.67 -4.15
C GLY A 79 -20.87 -37.39 -5.46
N THR A 80 -20.02 -38.37 -5.81
CA THR A 80 -20.29 -39.43 -6.78
C THR A 80 -19.45 -40.64 -6.41
#